data_AF-A0A7L3UPR6-F1
#
_entry.id   AF-A0A7L3UPR6-F1
#
_cell.length_a   1.000
_cell.length_b   1.000
_cell.length_c   1.000
_cell.angle_alpha   90.00
_cell.angle_beta   90.00
_cell.angle_gamma   90.00
#
_symmetry.space_group_name_H-M   'P 1'
#
loop_
_entity.id
_entity.type
_entity.pdbx_description
1 polymer ?
#
loop_
_entity_poly.entity_id
_entity_poly.type
_entity_poly.pdbx_seq_one_letter_code
_entity_poly.pdbx_strand_id
1 'polypeptide(L)' 'APRGDTPLPVPAEVRCGGGQLHQECAPPCGRTCADLRLPAAASCPELADLCVPGCNCPPGLVLGEGGQCVPP' A
#
# COMPACT_ATOMS: atom_id res chain seq x y z
N ALA A 1 -32.67 -18.29 5.32
CA ALA A 1 -31.62 -18.38 6.36
C ALA A 1 -30.35 -17.73 5.80
N PRO A 2 -29.74 -16.78 6.52
CA PRO A 2 -28.65 -15.97 5.97
C PRO A 2 -27.46 -16.87 5.63
N ARG A 3 -26.93 -16.71 4.41
CA ARG A 3 -25.70 -17.37 3.97
C ARG A 3 -24.63 -16.91 4.95
N GLY A 4 -24.07 -17.86 5.70
CA GLY A 4 -23.06 -17.58 6.69
C GLY A 4 -21.86 -16.92 6.02
N ASP A 5 -21.75 -15.61 6.19
CA ASP A 5 -20.51 -14.87 5.98
C ASP A 5 -19.65 -15.17 7.21
N THR A 6 -19.06 -16.37 7.23
CA THR A 6 -17.99 -16.66 8.17
C THR A 6 -16.79 -15.86 7.68
N PRO A 7 -16.31 -14.82 8.40
CA PRO A 7 -15.11 -14.13 7.98
C PRO A 7 -13.99 -15.15 7.96
N LEU A 8 -13.33 -15.29 6.80
CA LEU A 8 -12.09 -16.05 6.71
C LEU A 8 -11.15 -15.55 7.81
N PRO A 9 -10.40 -16.42 8.49
CA PRO A 9 -9.45 -15.99 9.49
C PRO A 9 -8.45 -15.05 8.81
N VAL A 10 -8.55 -13.75 9.14
CA VAL A 10 -7.55 -12.76 8.73
C VAL A 10 -6.21 -13.31 9.21
N PRO A 11 -5.23 -13.56 8.32
CA PRO A 11 -3.94 -14.11 8.73
C PRO A 11 -3.37 -13.22 9.82
N ALA A 12 -2.80 -13.84 10.85
CA ALA A 12 -2.31 -13.20 12.08
C ALA A 12 -1.74 -11.81 11.79
N GLU A 13 -2.52 -10.78 12.16
CA GLU A 13 -2.12 -9.37 12.26
C GLU A 13 -0.94 -9.01 11.34
N VAL A 14 -1.21 -8.60 10.10
CA VAL A 14 -0.18 -8.15 9.14
C VAL A 14 0.71 -7.12 9.83
N ARG A 15 1.90 -7.56 10.28
CA ARG A 15 2.87 -6.71 10.96
C ARG A 15 3.69 -5.99 9.90
N CYS A 16 3.31 -4.75 9.64
CA CYS A 16 4.06 -3.88 8.75
C CYS A 16 5.35 -3.39 9.44
N GLY A 17 6.46 -3.40 8.70
CA GLY A 17 7.76 -2.93 9.17
C GLY A 17 8.04 -1.49 8.75
N GLY A 18 9.13 -0.91 9.26
CA GLY A 18 9.68 0.34 8.71
C GLY A 18 8.77 1.56 8.76
N GLY A 19 7.80 1.59 9.69
CA GLY A 19 6.83 2.68 9.81
C GLY A 19 5.66 2.60 8.84
N GLN A 20 5.54 1.51 8.07
CA GLN A 20 4.36 1.25 7.25
C GLN A 20 3.16 0.87 8.14
N LEU A 21 1.96 1.16 7.64
CA LEU A 21 0.69 0.81 8.25
C LEU A 21 -0.05 -0.17 7.33
N HIS A 22 -0.76 -1.12 7.92
CA HIS A 22 -1.66 -1.98 7.15
C HIS A 22 -2.86 -1.14 6.67
N GLN A 23 -3.15 -1.20 5.38
CA GLN A 23 -4.24 -0.48 4.74
C GLN A 23 -5.00 -1.48 3.87
N GLU A 24 -6.32 -1.53 4.01
CA GLU A 24 -7.20 -2.42 3.20
C GLU A 24 -7.31 -1.97 1.74
N CYS A 25 -7.00 -0.69 1.48
CA CYS A 25 -7.11 -0.06 0.17
C CYS A 25 -5.98 0.95 0.02
N ALA A 26 -4.83 0.49 -0.47
CA ALA A 26 -3.71 1.34 -0.87
C ALA A 26 -3.54 1.28 -2.39
N PRO A 27 -3.24 2.41 -3.06
CA PRO A 27 -2.98 2.35 -4.48
C PRO A 27 -1.63 1.64 -4.73
N PRO A 28 -1.57 0.73 -5.71
CA PRO A 28 -0.49 -0.24 -5.88
C PRO A 28 0.80 0.30 -6.49
N CYS A 29 0.82 1.55 -6.96
CA CYS A 29 2.00 2.21 -7.52
C CYS A 29 2.15 3.65 -6.99
N GLY A 30 3.31 4.27 -7.22
CA GLY A 30 3.54 5.66 -6.80
C GLY A 30 3.80 5.80 -5.31
N ARG A 31 4.41 4.79 -4.69
CA ARG A 31 4.57 4.66 -3.23
C ARG A 31 6.02 4.70 -2.78
N THR A 32 6.97 4.58 -3.70
CA THR A 32 8.40 4.60 -3.42
C THR A 32 9.03 5.90 -3.90
N CYS A 33 10.20 6.27 -3.35
CA CYS A 33 10.99 7.39 -3.88
C CYS A 33 11.36 7.19 -5.37
N ALA A 34 11.54 5.94 -5.80
CA ALA A 34 11.83 5.61 -7.19
C ALA A 34 10.65 5.95 -8.11
N ASP A 35 9.42 5.70 -7.66
CA ASP A 35 8.21 6.01 -8.42
C ASP A 35 8.02 7.52 -8.64
N LEU A 36 8.50 8.35 -7.70
CA LEU A 36 8.43 9.82 -7.82
C LEU A 36 9.39 10.38 -8.87
N ARG A 37 10.47 9.66 -9.17
CA ARG A 37 11.43 10.06 -10.23
C ARG A 37 10.90 9.73 -11.62
N LEU A 38 9.91 8.87 -11.72
CA LEU A 38 9.23 8.54 -12.96
C LEU A 38 8.21 9.64 -13.31
N PRO A 39 8.03 9.97 -14.60
CA PRO A 39 6.93 10.83 -15.00
C PRO A 39 5.61 10.23 -14.51
N ALA A 40 4.64 11.06 -14.10
CA ALA A 40 3.35 10.58 -13.57
C ALA A 40 2.62 9.58 -14.50
N ALA A 41 2.87 9.66 -15.82
CA ALA A 41 2.36 8.71 -16.81
C ALA A 41 3.02 7.31 -16.77
N ALA A 42 4.18 7.17 -16.13
CA ALA A 42 4.87 5.90 -15.91
C ALA A 42 4.52 5.27 -14.56
N SER A 43 3.90 6.03 -13.65
CA SER A 43 3.38 5.55 -12.37
C SER A 43 2.02 4.85 -12.57
N CYS A 44 2.02 3.70 -13.26
CA CYS A 44 0.88 2.80 -13.46
C CYS A 44 -0.51 3.49 -13.61
N PRO A 45 -0.71 4.35 -14.62
CA PRO A 45 -1.95 5.12 -14.76
C PRO A 45 -3.19 4.24 -14.94
N GLU A 46 -3.05 3.07 -15.57
CA GLU A 46 -4.14 2.10 -15.74
C GLU A 46 -4.64 1.49 -14.42
N LEU A 47 -3.90 1.72 -13.33
CA LEU A 47 -4.15 1.17 -12.01
C LEU A 47 -4.52 2.26 -10.99
N ALA A 48 -4.72 3.50 -11.45
CA ALA A 48 -5.03 4.65 -10.59
C ALA A 48 -6.34 4.49 -9.80
N ASP A 49 -7.32 3.79 -10.38
CA ASP A 49 -8.64 3.54 -9.76
C ASP A 49 -8.68 2.24 -8.95
N LEU A 50 -7.60 1.45 -8.96
CA LEU A 50 -7.52 0.21 -8.19
C LEU A 50 -6.77 0.45 -6.88
N CYS A 51 -7.22 -0.25 -5.85
CA CYS A 51 -6.49 -0.36 -4.60
C CYS A 51 -6.46 -1.81 -4.14
N VAL A 52 -5.41 -2.14 -3.41
CA VAL A 52 -5.19 -3.50 -2.87
C VAL A 52 -4.83 -3.40 -1.38
N PRO A 53 -5.20 -4.41 -0.58
CA PRO A 53 -4.80 -4.48 0.81
C PRO A 53 -3.28 -4.74 0.93
N GLY A 54 -2.62 -4.07 1.86
CA GLY A 54 -1.19 -4.24 2.10
C GLY A 54 -0.56 -3.22 3.04
N CYS A 55 0.76 -3.35 3.25
CA CYS A 55 1.53 -2.41 4.04
C CYS A 55 1.93 -1.20 3.20
N ASN A 56 1.57 0.01 3.64
CA ASN A 56 1.90 1.23 2.92
C ASN A 56 2.28 2.36 3.89
N CYS A 57 3.05 3.34 3.40
CA CYS A 57 3.45 4.48 4.21
C CYS A 57 2.25 5.38 4.53
N PRO A 58 2.25 6.03 5.71
CA PRO A 58 1.23 7.00 6.05
C PRO A 58 1.29 8.21 5.11
N PRO A 59 0.21 9.01 5.03
CA PRO A 59 0.18 10.20 4.18
C PRO A 59 1.38 11.12 4.40
N GLY A 60 2.00 11.56 3.30
CA GLY A 60 3.17 12.45 3.33
C GLY A 60 4.53 11.74 3.38
N LEU A 61 4.57 10.41 3.48
CA LEU A 61 5.80 9.61 3.40
C LEU A 61 5.76 8.64 2.21
N VAL A 62 6.94 8.24 1.76
CA VAL A 62 7.16 7.23 0.72
C VAL A 62 8.11 6.16 1.21
N LEU A 63 8.04 4.98 0.60
CA LEU A 63 8.93 3.88 0.90
C LEU A 63 10.30 4.15 0.28
N GLY A 64 11.30 4.35 1.14
CA GLY A 64 12.70 4.44 0.73
C GLY A 64 13.30 3.06 0.42
N GLU A 65 14.48 3.06 -0.20
CA GLU A 65 15.20 1.83 -0.59
C GLU A 65 15.49 0.89 0.61
N GLY A 66 15.66 1.45 1.81
CA GLY A 66 15.86 0.68 3.05
C GLY A 66 14.57 0.09 3.65
N GLY A 67 13.43 0.19 2.97
CA GLY A 67 12.14 -0.29 3.48
C GLY A 67 11.62 0.54 4.65
N GLN A 68 12.02 1.81 4.75
CA GLN A 68 11.51 2.76 5.74
C GLN A 68 10.64 3.82 5.06
N CYS A 69 9.58 4.23 5.74
CA CYS A 69 8.81 5.41 5.35
C CYS A 69 9.62 6.67 5.64
N VAL A 70 9.96 7.40 4.59
CA VAL A 70 10.79 8.61 4.63
C VAL A 70 10.08 9.76 3.91
N PRO A 71 10.46 11.02 4.20
CA PRO A 71 10.03 12.14 3.38
C PRO A 71 10.41 11.94 1.90
N PRO A 72 9.54 12.31 0.96
CA PRO A 72 9.75 12.13 -0.48
C PRO A 72 10.91 12.91 -1.08
#